data_AF-A0A2V9VI29-F1
#
_entry.id   AF-A0A2V9VI29-F1
#
_cell.length_a   1.000
_cell.length_b   1.000
_cell.length_c   1.000
_cell.angle_alpha   90.00
_cell.angle_beta   90.00
_cell.angle_gamma   90.00
#
_symmetry.space_group_name_H-M   'P 1'
#
loop_
_entity.id
_entity.type
_entity.pdbx_description
1 polymer ?
#
loop_
_entity_poly.entity_id
_entity_poly.type
_entity_poly.pdbx_seq_one_letter_code
_entity_poly.pdbx_strand_id
1 'polypeptide(L)'
;AARYVKEAGAEAVKIEGGEKRADLIRRIIDAEIPVAGHIGLTPQSVNMMGGYKVQGKDLTAIEHLMRDAVALDRAGVACIYLEGIPREVAAMITSEVETPTIGIGAGPECDGQVLVFHDILNLTFQQPAKFVRRYGDAAAEITHAVQAFRADVLSRQYPSDAESYHLPKETKTALETVLDRKRAMRR
;
A
#
# COMPACT_ATOMS: atom_id res chain seq x y z
N ALA A 1 -18.83 -8.45 4.46
CA ALA A 1 -17.98 -9.57 4.89
C ALA A 1 -18.11 -10.76 3.94
N ALA A 2 -19.28 -11.42 3.86
CA ALA A 2 -19.45 -12.65 3.07
C ALA A 2 -18.99 -12.57 1.61
N ARG A 3 -19.25 -11.46 0.90
CA ARG A 3 -18.77 -11.27 -0.48
C ARG A 3 -17.25 -11.30 -0.60
N TYR A 4 -16.52 -10.65 0.32
CA TYR A 4 -15.05 -10.68 0.31
C TYR A 4 -14.52 -12.10 0.47
N VAL A 5 -15.18 -12.91 1.31
CA VAL A 5 -14.77 -14.30 1.54
C VAL A 5 -15.15 -15.19 0.36
N LYS A 6 -16.43 -15.23 0.00
CA LYS A 6 -16.97 -16.17 -0.99
C LYS A 6 -16.66 -15.81 -2.43
N GLU A 7 -16.59 -14.51 -2.75
CA GLU A 7 -16.43 -14.03 -4.13
C GLU A 7 -15.00 -13.56 -4.41
N ALA A 8 -14.31 -12.97 -3.43
CA ALA A 8 -13.01 -12.33 -3.62
C ALA A 8 -11.81 -13.10 -3.04
N GLY A 9 -12.05 -14.25 -2.37
CA GLY A 9 -10.99 -15.13 -1.87
C GLY A 9 -10.29 -14.65 -0.59
N ALA A 10 -10.86 -13.70 0.15
CA ALA A 10 -10.32 -13.30 1.45
C ALA A 10 -10.64 -14.36 2.52
N GLU A 11 -9.71 -14.61 3.44
CA GLU A 11 -9.94 -15.53 4.56
C GLU A 11 -10.47 -14.83 5.81
N ALA A 12 -10.32 -13.50 5.88
CA ALA A 12 -10.77 -12.66 6.97
C ALA A 12 -11.15 -11.26 6.46
N VAL A 13 -11.84 -10.48 7.28
CA VAL A 13 -12.12 -9.06 7.01
C VAL A 13 -11.58 -8.17 8.13
N LYS A 14 -11.07 -6.99 7.79
CA LYS A 14 -10.63 -5.99 8.77
C LYS A 14 -11.69 -4.90 8.95
N ILE A 15 -12.04 -4.57 10.18
CA ILE A 15 -13.06 -3.57 10.51
C ILE A 15 -12.49 -2.49 11.42
N GLU A 16 -12.73 -1.23 11.06
CA GLU A 16 -12.29 -0.07 11.83
C GLU A 16 -13.28 0.33 12.93
N GLY A 17 -12.76 0.53 14.14
CA GLY A 17 -13.48 0.93 15.34
C GLY A 17 -13.46 -0.14 16.43
N GLY A 18 -13.44 0.30 17.69
CA GLY A 18 -13.47 -0.56 18.86
C GLY A 18 -14.88 -0.82 19.40
N GLU A 19 -15.18 -0.37 20.61
CA GLU A 19 -16.39 -0.67 21.38
C GLU A 19 -17.67 -0.45 20.57
N LYS A 20 -17.74 0.67 19.83
CA LYS A 20 -18.89 1.04 18.98
C LYS A 20 -19.20 0.04 17.85
N ARG A 21 -18.25 -0.85 17.52
CA ARG A 21 -18.38 -1.88 16.46
C ARG A 21 -18.41 -3.30 17.02
N ALA A 22 -18.22 -3.50 18.33
CA ALA A 22 -18.14 -4.82 18.93
C ALA A 22 -19.38 -5.70 18.61
N ASP A 23 -20.59 -5.14 18.65
CA ASP A 23 -21.82 -5.86 18.31
C ASP A 23 -21.86 -6.33 16.85
N LEU A 24 -21.43 -5.46 15.93
CA LEU A 24 -21.36 -5.79 14.50
C LEU A 24 -20.29 -6.88 14.26
N ILE A 25 -19.15 -6.74 14.90
CA ILE A 25 -18.02 -7.67 14.78
C ILE A 25 -18.44 -9.06 15.26
N ARG A 26 -19.06 -9.15 16.45
CA ARG A 26 -19.60 -10.42 16.98
C ARG A 26 -20.55 -11.10 16.00
N ARG A 27 -21.50 -10.35 15.41
CA ARG A 27 -22.43 -10.91 14.40
C ARG A 27 -21.75 -11.42 13.14
N ILE A 28 -20.59 -10.86 12.76
CA ILE A 28 -19.82 -11.34 11.60
C ILE A 28 -19.06 -12.62 11.97
N ILE A 29 -18.49 -12.67 13.18
CA ILE A 29 -17.81 -13.86 13.72
C ILE A 29 -18.81 -15.01 13.92
N ASP A 30 -20.02 -14.74 14.44
CA ASP A 30 -21.12 -15.71 14.58
C ASP A 30 -21.57 -16.29 13.23
N ALA A 31 -21.33 -15.55 12.14
CA ALA A 31 -21.54 -16.02 10.77
C ALA A 31 -20.30 -16.75 10.20
N GLU A 32 -19.38 -17.19 11.07
CA GLU A 32 -18.17 -17.96 10.77
C GLU A 32 -17.16 -17.22 9.87
N ILE A 33 -17.15 -15.88 9.93
CA ILE A 33 -16.18 -15.06 9.19
C ILE A 33 -15.19 -14.44 10.18
N PRO A 34 -13.88 -14.79 10.11
CA PRO A 34 -12.86 -14.17 10.94
C PRO A 34 -12.78 -12.66 10.72
N VAL A 35 -12.60 -11.92 11.81
CA VAL A 35 -12.49 -10.46 11.80
C VAL A 35 -11.18 -10.03 12.43
N ALA A 36 -10.46 -9.13 11.78
CA ALA A 36 -9.40 -8.33 12.39
C ALA A 36 -9.98 -6.99 12.85
N GLY A 37 -9.78 -6.64 14.12
CA GLY A 37 -10.13 -5.32 14.65
C GLY A 37 -9.08 -4.27 14.25
N HIS A 38 -9.46 -3.00 14.19
CA HIS A 38 -8.53 -1.90 13.93
C HIS A 38 -8.91 -0.64 14.74
N ILE A 39 -8.02 -0.23 15.64
CA ILE A 39 -8.18 0.92 16.54
C ILE A 39 -6.94 1.83 16.50
N GLY A 40 -7.04 3.00 17.16
CA GLY A 40 -6.09 4.09 16.97
C GLY A 40 -6.55 5.01 15.84
N LEU A 41 -5.62 5.44 15.00
CA LEU A 41 -5.93 6.19 13.80
C LEU A 41 -6.66 5.27 12.82
N THR A 42 -7.93 5.58 12.53
CA THR A 42 -8.75 4.81 11.59
C THR A 42 -9.00 5.64 10.32
N PRO A 43 -8.30 5.36 9.20
CA PRO A 43 -8.37 6.18 7.98
C PRO A 43 -9.78 6.43 7.45
N GLN A 44 -10.73 5.51 7.63
CA GLN A 44 -12.13 5.72 7.21
C GLN A 44 -12.80 6.87 7.99
N SER A 45 -12.28 7.21 9.17
CA SER A 45 -12.75 8.30 10.03
C SER A 45 -11.96 9.60 9.84
N VAL A 46 -11.14 9.74 8.78
CA VAL A 46 -10.23 10.89 8.58
C VAL A 46 -10.92 12.26 8.71
N ASN A 47 -12.15 12.40 8.20
CA ASN A 47 -12.90 13.66 8.30
C ASN A 47 -13.34 13.95 9.74
N MET A 48 -13.79 12.93 10.46
CA MET A 48 -14.17 13.05 11.88
C MET A 48 -12.96 13.32 12.78
N MET A 49 -11.80 12.76 12.44
CA MET A 49 -10.54 12.95 13.16
C MET A 49 -9.83 14.28 12.79
N GLY A 50 -10.28 14.95 11.72
CA GLY A 50 -9.65 16.15 11.20
C GLY A 50 -8.23 15.89 10.67
N GLY A 51 -8.05 14.78 9.94
CA GLY A 51 -6.80 14.37 9.31
C GLY A 51 -6.12 13.17 9.98
N TYR A 52 -4.98 12.76 9.41
CA TYR A 52 -4.14 11.68 9.94
C TYR A 52 -3.35 12.15 11.16
N LYS A 53 -3.96 12.03 12.34
CA LYS A 53 -3.38 12.45 13.61
C LYS A 53 -3.09 11.24 14.49
N VAL A 54 -1.97 11.30 15.21
CA VAL A 54 -1.63 10.32 16.25
C VAL A 54 -2.71 10.36 17.35
N GLN A 55 -3.21 9.18 17.74
CA GLN A 55 -4.23 8.99 18.78
C GLN A 55 -3.59 8.62 20.13
N GLY A 56 -4.34 8.66 21.23
CA GLY A 56 -3.84 8.24 22.55
C GLY A 56 -2.79 9.17 23.17
N LYS A 57 -2.93 10.49 22.99
CA LYS A 57 -1.97 11.49 23.50
C LYS A 57 -2.22 11.98 24.91
N ASP A 58 -3.40 11.71 25.45
CA ASP A 58 -3.82 12.08 26.80
C ASP A 58 -4.48 10.89 27.48
N LEU A 59 -4.63 10.95 28.81
CA LEU A 59 -5.14 9.83 29.61
C LEU A 59 -6.55 9.40 29.17
N THR A 60 -7.43 10.35 28.88
CA THR A 60 -8.79 10.06 28.42
C THR A 60 -8.79 9.28 27.10
N ALA A 61 -7.96 9.69 26.15
CA ALA A 61 -7.80 9.00 24.87
C ALA A 61 -7.16 7.61 25.03
N ILE A 62 -6.21 7.47 25.97
CA ILE A 62 -5.58 6.18 26.30
C ILE A 62 -6.60 5.22 26.92
N GLU A 63 -7.38 5.67 27.90
CA GLU A 63 -8.46 4.88 28.52
C GLU A 63 -9.49 4.45 27.48
N HIS A 64 -9.86 5.34 26.54
CA HIS A 64 -10.76 4.98 25.45
C HIS A 64 -10.15 3.90 24.54
N LEU A 65 -8.89 4.02 24.15
CA LEU A 65 -8.21 3.00 23.34
C LEU A 65 -8.11 1.65 24.06
N MET A 66 -7.87 1.65 25.37
CA MET A 66 -7.85 0.42 26.16
C MET A 66 -9.23 -0.24 26.19
N ARG A 67 -10.31 0.54 26.42
CA ARG A 67 -11.69 0.01 26.34
C ARG A 67 -12.00 -0.55 24.96
N ASP A 68 -11.59 0.14 23.91
CA ASP A 68 -11.73 -0.32 22.53
C ASP A 68 -10.99 -1.65 22.30
N ALA A 69 -9.75 -1.78 22.77
CA ALA A 69 -8.95 -3.00 22.64
C ALA A 69 -9.59 -4.18 23.38
N VAL A 70 -9.96 -3.99 24.65
CA VAL A 70 -10.62 -5.03 25.47
C VAL A 70 -11.99 -5.42 24.88
N ALA A 71 -12.74 -4.48 24.32
CA ALA A 71 -14.02 -4.78 23.68
C ALA A 71 -13.83 -5.65 22.42
N LEU A 72 -12.76 -5.41 21.65
CA LEU A 72 -12.43 -6.21 20.48
C LEU A 72 -11.90 -7.60 20.85
N ASP A 73 -11.03 -7.67 21.85
CA ASP A 73 -10.51 -8.92 22.41
C ASP A 73 -11.66 -9.83 22.88
N ARG A 74 -12.58 -9.28 23.69
CA ARG A 74 -13.80 -9.99 24.13
C ARG A 74 -14.77 -10.34 23.01
N ALA A 75 -14.73 -9.61 21.89
CA ALA A 75 -15.56 -9.93 20.73
C ALA A 75 -15.02 -11.15 19.96
N GLY A 76 -13.79 -11.61 20.23
CA GLY A 76 -13.17 -12.76 19.60
C GLY A 76 -12.55 -12.46 18.24
N VAL A 77 -12.04 -11.24 18.04
CA VAL A 77 -11.32 -10.90 16.80
C VAL A 77 -10.03 -11.73 16.69
N ALA A 78 -9.61 -12.06 15.46
CA ALA A 78 -8.44 -12.88 15.21
C ALA A 78 -7.12 -12.14 15.49
N CYS A 79 -7.12 -10.82 15.31
CA CYS A 79 -6.03 -9.91 15.67
C CYS A 79 -6.54 -8.48 15.80
N ILE A 80 -5.76 -7.60 16.44
CA ILE A 80 -6.07 -6.18 16.60
C ILE A 80 -4.97 -5.33 15.97
N TYR A 81 -5.32 -4.56 14.94
CA TYR A 81 -4.43 -3.56 14.38
C TYR A 81 -4.40 -2.30 15.26
N LEU A 82 -3.19 -1.84 15.58
CA LEU A 82 -2.91 -0.62 16.32
C LEU A 82 -2.20 0.37 15.38
N GLU A 83 -2.91 1.44 14.97
CA GLU A 83 -2.37 2.42 14.02
C GLU A 83 -2.15 3.78 14.65
N GLY A 84 -0.95 4.34 14.46
CA GLY A 84 -0.66 5.74 14.81
C GLY A 84 -0.92 6.09 16.27
N ILE A 85 -0.42 5.29 17.22
CA ILE A 85 -0.50 5.51 18.67
C ILE A 85 0.91 5.55 19.30
N PRO A 86 1.11 6.22 20.46
CA PRO A 86 2.38 6.15 21.18
C PRO A 86 2.77 4.71 21.52
N ARG A 87 4.07 4.41 21.45
CA ARG A 87 4.58 3.04 21.68
C ARG A 87 4.27 2.54 23.08
N GLU A 88 4.25 3.42 24.07
CA GLU A 88 3.95 3.09 25.47
C GLU A 88 2.49 2.63 25.61
N VAL A 89 1.58 3.22 24.83
CA VAL A 89 0.16 2.86 24.80
C VAL A 89 -0.04 1.53 24.07
N ALA A 90 0.66 1.32 22.95
CA ALA A 90 0.62 0.06 22.23
C ALA A 90 1.17 -1.11 23.05
N ALA A 91 2.27 -0.89 23.77
CA ALA A 91 2.87 -1.87 24.67
C ALA A 91 1.89 -2.25 25.79
N MET A 92 1.25 -1.26 26.41
CA MET A 92 0.23 -1.47 27.43
C MET A 92 -0.95 -2.31 26.90
N ILE A 93 -1.48 -1.95 25.73
CA ILE A 93 -2.58 -2.71 25.09
C ILE A 93 -2.14 -4.14 24.81
N THR A 94 -0.98 -4.32 24.19
CA THR A 94 -0.45 -5.65 23.82
C THR A 94 -0.23 -6.54 25.03
N SER A 95 0.14 -5.98 26.19
CA SER A 95 0.28 -6.76 27.42
C SER A 95 -1.04 -7.11 28.10
N GLU A 96 -2.15 -6.42 27.79
CA GLU A 96 -3.44 -6.57 28.46
C GLU A 96 -4.39 -7.53 27.73
N VAL A 97 -4.35 -7.56 26.40
CA VAL A 97 -5.25 -8.41 25.58
C VAL A 97 -4.61 -9.75 25.25
N GLU A 98 -5.42 -10.81 25.12
CA GLU A 98 -4.93 -12.12 24.68
C GLU A 98 -4.77 -12.19 23.16
N THR A 99 -5.56 -11.40 22.44
CA THR A 99 -5.56 -11.35 20.98
C THR A 99 -4.28 -10.71 20.43
N PRO A 100 -3.61 -11.32 19.43
CA PRO A 100 -2.38 -10.76 18.85
C PRO A 100 -2.57 -9.35 18.29
N THR A 101 -1.63 -8.45 18.58
CA THR A 101 -1.63 -7.07 18.09
C THR A 101 -0.72 -6.88 16.88
N ILE A 102 -1.17 -6.10 15.90
CA ILE A 102 -0.42 -5.78 14.68
C ILE A 102 -0.20 -4.27 14.60
N GLY A 103 1.05 -3.83 14.77
CA GLY A 103 1.40 -2.42 14.81
C GLY A 103 1.64 -1.79 13.44
N ILE A 104 1.21 -0.54 13.27
CA ILE A 104 1.66 0.37 12.21
C ILE A 104 1.82 1.77 12.78
N GLY A 105 3.08 2.19 12.98
CA GLY A 105 3.35 3.40 13.74
C GLY A 105 2.91 3.31 15.20
N ALA A 106 2.98 2.11 15.78
CA ALA A 106 2.63 1.81 17.17
C ALA A 106 3.82 1.27 17.99
N GLY A 107 5.04 1.28 17.44
CA GLY A 107 6.23 0.77 18.14
C GLY A 107 6.44 -0.73 18.00
N PRO A 108 7.62 -1.23 18.41
CA PRO A 108 8.02 -2.64 18.24
C PRO A 108 7.36 -3.61 19.22
N GLU A 109 6.62 -3.12 20.21
CA GLU A 109 6.03 -3.96 21.27
C GLU A 109 4.76 -4.71 20.84
N CYS A 110 4.21 -4.43 19.66
CA CYS A 110 3.14 -5.25 19.09
C CYS A 110 3.67 -6.62 18.63
N ASP A 111 2.82 -7.65 18.66
CA ASP A 111 3.20 -9.03 18.29
C ASP A 111 3.59 -9.18 16.81
N GLY A 112 3.02 -8.34 15.96
CA GLY A 112 3.35 -8.23 14.54
C GLY A 112 3.40 -6.80 14.07
N GLN A 113 3.82 -6.61 12.82
CA GLN A 113 3.95 -5.29 12.19
C GLN A 113 3.38 -5.32 10.78
N VAL A 114 2.83 -4.19 10.34
CA VAL A 114 2.36 -3.98 8.97
C VAL A 114 2.86 -2.64 8.43
N LEU A 115 3.17 -2.61 7.14
CA LEU A 115 3.40 -1.40 6.37
C LEU A 115 2.75 -1.54 5.00
N VAL A 116 2.40 -0.41 4.39
CA VAL A 116 1.89 -0.40 3.02
C VAL A 116 3.05 -0.71 2.07
N PHE A 117 2.88 -1.71 1.20
CA PHE A 117 3.90 -2.15 0.24
C PHE A 117 4.51 -0.99 -0.59
N HIS A 118 3.68 -0.06 -1.05
CA HIS A 118 4.13 1.10 -1.81
C HIS A 118 5.06 2.02 -1.02
N ASP A 119 4.84 2.16 0.30
CA ASP A 119 5.72 2.94 1.16
C ASP A 119 7.06 2.24 1.40
N ILE A 120 7.04 0.90 1.51
CA ILE A 120 8.25 0.07 1.64
C ILE A 120 9.19 0.26 0.43
N LEU A 121 8.62 0.37 -0.78
CA LEU A 121 9.36 0.45 -2.05
C LEU A 121 9.47 1.86 -2.64
N ASN A 122 9.04 2.90 -1.91
CA ASN A 122 9.02 4.29 -2.38
C ASN A 122 8.18 4.53 -3.65
N LEU A 123 7.05 3.84 -3.81
CA LEU A 123 6.14 3.99 -4.97
C LEU A 123 5.00 5.00 -4.74
N THR A 124 4.95 5.65 -3.58
CA THR A 124 3.96 6.70 -3.30
C THR A 124 4.37 8.07 -3.82
N PHE A 125 5.64 8.25 -4.21
CA PHE A 125 6.21 9.51 -4.74
C PHE A 125 5.92 10.74 -3.86
N GLN A 126 5.70 10.52 -2.56
CA GLN A 126 5.40 11.54 -1.56
C GLN A 126 6.34 11.42 -0.37
N GLN A 127 6.36 12.45 0.48
CA GLN A 127 7.07 12.38 1.76
C GLN A 127 6.42 11.32 2.64
N PRO A 128 7.17 10.33 3.13
CA PRO A 128 6.60 9.22 3.87
C PRO A 128 6.21 9.67 5.28
N ALA A 129 5.21 9.04 5.87
CA ALA A 129 4.87 9.25 7.27
C ALA A 129 6.06 8.87 8.17
N LYS A 130 6.15 9.49 9.36
CA LYS A 130 7.30 9.29 10.29
C LYS A 130 7.59 7.82 10.61
N PHE A 131 6.56 6.97 10.68
CA PHE A 131 6.70 5.56 11.03
C PHE A 131 7.16 4.66 9.88
N VAL A 132 7.22 5.18 8.65
CA VAL A 132 7.61 4.41 7.48
C VAL A 132 9.13 4.30 7.42
N ARG A 133 9.62 3.08 7.28
CA ARG A 133 10.99 2.80 6.83
C ARG A 133 10.91 2.29 5.39
N ARG A 134 11.65 2.93 4.48
CA ARG A 134 11.85 2.43 3.11
C ARG A 134 12.89 1.31 3.13
N TYR A 135 12.58 0.21 2.45
CA TYR A 135 13.49 -0.92 2.27
C TYR A 135 13.99 -1.03 0.82
N GLY A 136 13.38 -0.28 -0.11
CA GLY A 136 13.85 -0.14 -1.48
C GLY A 136 13.41 1.20 -2.08
N ASP A 137 14.02 1.56 -3.21
CA ASP A 137 13.68 2.77 -3.96
C ASP A 137 13.35 2.44 -5.42
N ALA A 138 12.17 1.86 -5.64
CA ALA A 138 11.70 1.55 -6.97
C ALA A 138 11.38 2.81 -7.78
N ALA A 139 11.04 3.94 -7.12
CA ALA A 139 10.83 5.21 -7.82
C ALA A 139 12.10 5.72 -8.49
N ALA A 140 13.25 5.62 -7.82
CA ALA A 140 14.54 5.99 -8.41
C ALA A 140 14.86 5.11 -9.63
N GLU A 141 14.68 3.80 -9.51
CA GLU A 141 14.94 2.85 -10.59
C GLU A 141 14.03 3.09 -11.81
N ILE A 142 12.72 3.25 -11.57
CA ILE A 142 11.75 3.56 -12.64
C ILE A 142 12.10 4.89 -13.31
N THR A 143 12.45 5.91 -12.51
CA THR A 143 12.84 7.22 -13.03
C THR A 143 14.08 7.12 -13.91
N HIS A 144 15.10 6.40 -13.45
CA HIS A 144 16.33 6.17 -14.21
C HIS A 144 16.04 5.45 -15.53
N ALA A 145 15.29 4.34 -15.51
CA ALA A 145 14.96 3.58 -16.71
C ALA A 145 14.25 4.44 -17.76
N VAL A 146 13.26 5.25 -17.34
CA VAL A 146 12.52 6.15 -18.25
C VAL A 146 13.41 7.27 -18.79
N GLN A 147 14.32 7.82 -17.97
CA GLN A 147 15.27 8.85 -18.41
C GLN A 147 16.31 8.31 -19.38
N ALA A 148 16.83 7.10 -19.14
CA ALA A 148 17.76 6.42 -20.03
C ALA A 148 17.11 6.16 -21.40
N PHE A 149 15.90 5.57 -21.41
CA PHE A 149 15.14 5.38 -22.64
C PHE A 149 14.92 6.69 -23.40
N ARG A 150 14.55 7.77 -22.70
CA ARG A 150 14.40 9.10 -23.31
C ARG A 150 15.71 9.59 -23.92
N ALA A 151 16.84 9.40 -23.25
CA ALA A 151 18.15 9.80 -23.75
C ALA A 151 18.53 9.04 -25.03
N ASP A 152 18.27 7.73 -25.07
CA ASP A 152 18.54 6.89 -26.23
C ASP A 152 17.68 7.28 -27.44
N VAL A 153 16.41 7.61 -27.22
CA VAL A 153 15.52 8.10 -28.29
C VAL A 153 15.99 9.45 -28.84
N LEU A 154 16.34 10.39 -27.96
CA LEU A 154 16.78 11.74 -28.38
C LEU A 154 18.12 11.71 -29.11
N SER A 155 19.03 10.84 -28.68
CA SER A 155 20.33 10.63 -29.33
C SER A 155 20.27 9.70 -30.54
N ARG A 156 19.09 9.11 -30.83
CA ARG A 156 18.87 8.08 -31.85
C ARG A 156 19.73 6.83 -31.68
N GLN A 157 20.11 6.51 -30.45
CA GLN A 157 20.72 5.22 -30.10
C GLN A 157 19.67 4.11 -30.05
N TYR A 158 18.42 4.46 -29.66
CA TYR A 158 17.28 3.57 -29.70
C TYR A 158 16.21 4.05 -30.70
N PRO A 159 15.62 3.15 -31.52
CA PRO A 159 16.11 1.79 -31.74
C PRO A 159 17.42 1.82 -32.55
N SER A 160 18.32 0.91 -32.23
CA SER A 160 19.50 0.59 -33.02
C SER A 160 19.14 -0.28 -34.23
N ASP A 161 20.13 -0.58 -35.07
CA ASP A 161 19.94 -1.45 -36.23
C ASP A 161 19.53 -2.88 -35.82
N ALA A 162 20.09 -3.40 -34.72
CA ALA A 162 19.77 -4.72 -34.19
C ALA A 162 18.33 -4.80 -33.62
N GLU A 163 17.76 -3.66 -33.25
CA GLU A 163 16.38 -3.52 -32.76
C GLU A 163 15.41 -3.11 -33.88
N SER A 164 15.89 -3.15 -35.13
CA SER A 164 15.14 -2.74 -36.31
C SER A 164 15.00 -3.89 -37.32
N TYR A 165 13.89 -3.91 -38.05
CA TYR A 165 13.68 -4.84 -39.15
C TYR A 165 14.09 -4.20 -40.47
N HIS A 166 14.81 -4.97 -41.30
CA HIS A 166 15.25 -4.54 -42.62
C HIS A 166 14.38 -5.10 -43.73
N LEU A 167 14.21 -4.32 -44.79
CA LEU A 167 13.65 -4.83 -46.04
C LEU A 167 14.54 -5.96 -46.59
N PRO A 168 13.94 -6.99 -47.23
CA PRO A 168 14.69 -7.89 -48.08
C PRO A 168 15.50 -7.11 -49.12
N LYS A 169 16.69 -7.62 -49.47
CA LYS A 169 17.66 -6.92 -50.32
C LYS A 169 17.05 -6.42 -51.64
N GLU A 170 16.27 -7.26 -52.31
CA GLU A 170 15.62 -6.95 -53.58
C GLU A 170 14.66 -5.77 -53.46
N THR A 171 13.79 -5.80 -52.45
CA THR A 171 12.84 -4.73 -52.15
C THR A 171 13.56 -3.43 -51.79
N LYS A 172 14.67 -3.50 -51.06
CA LYS A 172 15.49 -2.33 -50.70
C LYS A 172 16.05 -1.64 -51.94
N THR A 173 16.62 -2.39 -52.89
CA THR A 173 17.17 -1.83 -54.14
C THR A 173 16.09 -1.21 -55.03
N ALA A 174 14.92 -1.85 -55.12
CA ALA A 174 13.78 -1.28 -55.85
C ALA A 174 13.33 0.04 -55.23
N LEU A 175 13.28 0.12 -53.90
CA LEU A 175 12.93 1.35 -53.17
C LEU A 175 13.94 2.47 -53.42
N GLU A 176 15.24 2.19 -53.39
CA GLU A 176 16.31 3.16 -53.68
C GLU A 176 16.12 3.78 -55.08
N THR A 177 15.83 2.95 -56.09
CA THR A 177 15.55 3.40 -57.46
C THR A 177 14.34 4.34 -57.52
N VAL A 178 13.27 4.04 -56.78
CA VAL A 178 12.07 4.88 -56.71
C VAL A 178 12.37 6.23 -56.04
N LEU A 179 13.15 6.22 -54.96
CA LEU A 179 13.52 7.44 -54.23
C LEU A 179 14.39 8.38 -55.07
N ASP A 180 15.33 7.85 -55.85
CA ASP A 180 16.19 8.66 -56.72
C ASP A 180 15.39 9.35 -57.83
N ARG A 181 14.45 8.63 -58.47
CA ARG A 181 13.52 9.21 -59.45
C ARG A 181 12.71 10.36 -58.84
N LYS A 182 12.21 10.19 -57.62
CA LYS A 182 11.42 11.21 -56.92
C LYS A 182 12.23 12.46 -56.58
N ARG A 183 13.53 12.31 -56.27
CA ARG A 183 14.43 13.45 -56.03
C ARG A 183 14.73 14.23 -57.30
N ALA A 184 14.92 13.54 -58.43
CA ALA A 184 15.15 14.18 -59.73
C ALA A 184 13.95 15.02 -60.20
N MET A 185 12.71 14.56 -59.95
CA MET A 185 11.48 15.30 -60.31
C MET A 185 11.15 16.49 -59.39
N ARG A 186 11.84 16.63 -58.24
CA ARG A 186 11.66 17.75 -57.30
C ARG A 186 12.67 18.89 -57.51
N ARG A 187 13.66 18.70 -58.38
CA ARG A 187 14.60 19.72 -58.82
C ARG A 187 14.08 20.36 -60.10
#